data_AF-A0A1B5L706-F1
#
_entry.id   AF-A0A1B5L706-F1
#
_cell.length_a   1.000
_cell.length_b   1.000
_cell.length_c   1.000
_cell.angle_alpha   90.00
_cell.angle_beta   90.00
_cell.angle_gamma   90.00
#
_symmetry.space_group_name_H-M   'P 1'
#
loop_
_entity.id
_entity.type
_entity.pdbx_description
1 polymer ?
#
loop_
_entity_poly.entity_id
_entity_poly.type
_entity_poly.pdbx_seq_one_letter_code
_entity_poly.pdbx_strand_id
1 'polypeptide(L)'
;MPKDPAAENDEYCSACGNTGDVVCCDGCPRSFHFECVDMVQSDSLPDEWFCNECLIRRYPSRVPVHKGIFGSALNYLEKCIPRAFSLPRRVQARFEGVRAGADGDYEDVATTNKAAK
;
A
#
# COMPACT_ATOMS: atom_id res chain seq x y z
N MET A 1 1.28 14.88 4.95
CA MET A 1 0.96 15.81 6.06
C MET A 1 1.59 15.28 7.34
N PRO A 2 1.95 16.14 8.31
CA PRO A 2 2.19 15.68 9.69
C PRO A 2 0.92 15.01 10.23
N LYS A 3 1.07 13.93 10.99
CA LYS A 3 -0.04 13.26 11.67
C LYS A 3 -0.50 14.13 12.84
N ASP A 4 -1.80 14.41 12.93
CA ASP A 4 -2.36 14.99 14.14
C ASP A 4 -2.32 13.92 15.25
N PRO A 5 -1.98 14.28 16.50
CA PRO A 5 -1.89 13.30 17.59
C PRO A 5 -3.24 12.65 17.96
N ALA A 6 -4.35 13.20 17.47
CA ALA A 6 -5.69 12.62 17.57
C ALA A 6 -6.16 11.88 16.30
N ALA A 7 -5.36 11.89 15.22
CA ALA A 7 -5.69 11.18 14.00
C ALA A 7 -5.32 9.69 14.13
N GLU A 8 -6.34 8.86 14.01
CA GLU A 8 -6.20 7.41 13.96
C GLU A 8 -5.50 6.97 12.66
N ASN A 9 -4.90 5.79 12.72
CA ASN A 9 -4.31 5.16 11.55
C ASN A 9 -5.37 4.42 10.73
N ASP A 10 -5.11 4.26 9.43
CA ASP A 10 -5.97 3.48 8.54
C ASP A 10 -6.03 2.00 8.98
N GLU A 11 -7.21 1.38 8.87
CA GLU A 11 -7.41 -0.04 9.16
C GLU A 11 -6.94 -0.97 8.01
N TYR A 12 -6.66 -0.37 6.84
CA TYR A 12 -6.18 -1.06 5.65
C TYR A 12 -4.71 -0.74 5.39
N CYS A 13 -4.02 -1.71 4.79
CA CYS A 13 -2.66 -1.52 4.34
C CYS A 13 -2.63 -0.54 3.15
N SER A 14 -1.94 0.59 3.29
CA SER A 14 -1.80 1.59 2.23
C SER A 14 -1.01 1.10 1.00
N ALA A 15 -0.27 0.00 1.15
CA ALA A 15 0.46 -0.64 0.06
C ALA A 15 -0.47 -1.57 -0.76
N CYS A 16 -1.12 -2.55 -0.13
CA CYS A 16 -1.92 -3.52 -0.88
C CYS A 16 -3.42 -3.23 -0.95
N GLY A 17 -3.96 -2.39 -0.06
CA GLY A 17 -5.39 -2.08 0.04
C GLY A 17 -6.18 -3.00 0.96
N ASN A 18 -5.59 -4.12 1.40
CA ASN A 18 -6.30 -5.13 2.19
C ASN A 18 -6.21 -4.84 3.70
N THR A 19 -7.20 -5.34 4.44
CA THR A 19 -7.23 -5.37 5.91
C THR A 19 -6.43 -6.55 6.45
N GLY A 20 -5.93 -6.45 7.69
CA GLY A 20 -5.16 -7.51 8.35
C GLY A 20 -4.26 -6.98 9.46
N ASP A 21 -3.22 -7.73 9.81
CA ASP A 21 -2.24 -7.36 10.83
C ASP A 21 -1.28 -6.29 10.29
N VAL A 22 -1.55 -5.03 10.64
CA VAL A 22 -0.81 -3.87 10.14
C VAL A 22 0.02 -3.19 11.23
N VAL A 23 1.14 -2.60 10.83
CA VAL A 23 1.93 -1.65 11.60
C VAL A 23 1.53 -0.21 11.24
N CYS A 24 1.36 0.61 12.27
CA CYS A 24 0.99 2.02 12.16
C CYS A 24 2.22 2.90 11.96
N CYS A 25 2.18 3.81 10.99
CA CYS A 25 3.21 4.85 10.88
C CYS A 25 2.97 5.94 11.95
N ASP A 26 4.04 6.38 12.61
CA ASP A 26 3.98 7.47 13.58
C ASP A 26 3.99 8.87 12.93
N GLY A 27 4.43 8.94 11.67
CA GLY A 27 4.53 10.19 10.92
C GLY A 27 3.31 10.57 10.08
N CYS A 28 2.38 9.64 9.86
CA CYS A 28 1.19 9.83 9.02
C CYS A 28 0.08 8.81 9.38
N PRO A 29 -1.18 9.01 8.95
CA PRO A 29 -2.27 8.06 9.26
C PRO A 29 -2.14 6.70 8.56
N ARG A 30 -1.23 6.53 7.59
CA ARG A 30 -1.12 5.27 6.84
C ARG A 30 -0.65 4.09 7.69
N SER A 31 -1.19 2.90 7.39
CA SER A 31 -0.81 1.60 7.98
C SER A 31 -0.30 0.63 6.91
N PHE A 32 0.47 -0.38 7.32
CA PHE A 32 1.13 -1.32 6.39
C PHE A 32 1.22 -2.73 6.95
N HIS A 33 1.10 -3.76 6.13
CA HIS A 33 1.58 -5.08 6.53
C HIS A 33 3.12 -5.07 6.62
N PHE A 34 3.69 -5.84 7.54
CA PHE A 34 5.15 -6.00 7.69
C PHE A 34 5.83 -6.38 6.36
N GLU A 35 5.25 -7.36 5.66
CA GLU A 35 5.73 -7.83 4.35
C GLU A 35 5.64 -6.75 3.26
N CYS A 36 4.66 -5.86 3.34
CA CYS A 36 4.46 -4.80 2.34
C CYS A 36 5.48 -3.66 2.45
N VAL A 37 6.25 -3.61 3.54
CA VAL A 37 7.30 -2.60 3.77
C VAL A 37 8.66 -3.26 4.04
N ASP A 38 8.84 -4.51 3.63
CA ASP A 38 10.07 -5.29 3.80
C ASP A 38 10.56 -5.37 5.25
N MET A 39 9.63 -5.35 6.21
CA MET A 39 9.92 -5.57 7.62
C MET A 39 9.80 -7.04 7.99
N VAL A 40 10.82 -7.53 8.69
CA VAL A 40 10.73 -8.82 9.37
C VAL A 40 9.83 -8.65 10.59
N GLN A 41 8.78 -9.46 10.66
CA GLN A 41 7.95 -9.54 11.86
C GLN A 41 8.82 -10.05 13.01
N SER A 42 8.99 -9.23 14.04
CA SER A 42 9.81 -9.57 15.21
C SER A 42 9.00 -9.36 16.48
N ASP A 43 9.27 -10.15 17.52
CA ASP A 43 8.56 -10.09 18.81
C ASP A 43 8.69 -8.72 19.49
N SER A 44 9.67 -7.89 19.10
CA SER A 44 9.87 -6.54 19.59
C SER A 44 9.82 -5.54 18.44
N LEU A 45 8.66 -4.90 18.24
CA LEU A 45 8.60 -3.73 17.37
C LEU A 45 9.41 -2.58 17.98
N PRO A 46 10.08 -1.76 17.14
CA PRO A 46 10.72 -0.54 17.64
C PRO A 46 9.69 0.41 18.26
N ASP A 47 10.13 1.21 19.24
CA ASP A 47 9.27 2.17 19.96
C ASP A 47 8.60 3.19 19.01
N GLU A 48 9.30 3.55 17.92
CA GLU A 48 8.77 4.37 16.84
C GLU A 48 9.06 3.72 15.48
N TRP A 49 8.08 3.78 14.58
CA TRP A 49 8.23 3.33 13.21
C TRP A 49 7.66 4.33 12.18
N PHE A 50 8.41 4.51 11.08
CA PHE A 50 8.06 5.44 10.00
C PHE A 50 8.10 4.73 8.65
N CYS A 51 7.04 4.87 7.85
CA CYS A 51 7.06 4.49 6.43
C CYS A 51 8.15 5.26 5.65
N ASN A 52 8.56 4.74 4.49
CA ASN A 52 9.63 5.30 3.65
C ASN A 52 9.48 6.82 3.41
N GLU A 53 8.28 7.27 3.06
CA GLU A 53 8.01 8.70 2.85
C GLU A 53 8.26 9.55 4.11
N CYS A 54 7.85 9.06 5.29
CA CYS A 54 8.06 9.77 6.55
C CYS A 54 9.52 9.70 7.00
N LEU A 55 10.17 8.56 6.78
CA LEU A 55 11.59 8.35 7.10
C LEU A 55 12.46 9.32 6.30
N ILE A 56 12.24 9.45 4.98
CA ILE A 56 13.00 10.38 4.13
C ILE A 56 12.73 11.83 4.50
N ARG A 57 11.48 12.17 4.79
CA ARG A 57 11.12 13.54 5.17
C ARG A 57 11.77 13.96 6.48
N ARG A 58 11.90 13.03 7.44
CA ARG A 58 12.41 13.30 8.80
C ARG A 58 13.92 13.11 8.92
N TYR A 59 14.45 12.09 8.25
CA TYR A 59 15.85 11.67 8.33
C TYR A 59 16.40 11.37 6.92
N PRO A 60 16.48 12.37 6.01
CA PRO A 60 16.93 12.16 4.64
C PRO A 60 18.34 11.53 4.56
N SER A 61 19.20 11.81 5.54
CA SER A 61 20.55 11.26 5.64
C SER A 61 20.60 9.77 6.00
N ARG A 62 19.50 9.17 6.47
CA ARG A 62 19.43 7.74 6.81
C ARG A 62 19.06 6.86 5.61
N VAL A 63 18.75 7.45 4.46
CA VAL A 63 18.28 6.75 3.28
C VAL A 63 19.43 6.57 2.30
N PRO A 64 19.63 5.37 1.71
CA PRO A 64 20.67 5.14 0.72
C PRO A 64 20.54 6.10 -0.47
N VAL A 65 21.68 6.61 -0.95
CA VAL A 65 21.74 7.40 -2.18
C VAL A 65 22.46 6.61 -3.26
N HIS A 66 21.68 6.16 -4.24
CA HIS A 66 22.16 5.36 -5.36
C HIS A 66 22.71 6.25 -6.47
N LYS A 67 23.84 5.85 -7.07
CA LYS A 67 24.51 6.54 -8.18
C LYS A 67 24.57 5.65 -9.42
N GLY A 68 24.90 6.24 -10.57
CA GLY A 68 25.03 5.52 -11.84
C GLY A 68 23.75 5.55 -12.68
N ILE A 69 23.70 4.73 -13.73
CA ILE A 69 22.65 4.76 -14.77
C ILE A 69 21.24 4.51 -14.22
N PHE A 70 21.12 3.70 -13.16
CA PHE A 70 19.85 3.42 -12.49
C PHE A 70 19.66 4.23 -11.20
N GLY A 71 20.60 5.13 -10.87
CA GLY A 71 20.57 5.87 -9.60
C GLY A 71 19.26 6.61 -9.40
N SER A 72 18.72 7.23 -10.45
CA SER A 72 17.44 7.95 -10.36
C SER A 72 16.25 7.03 -10.07
N ALA A 73 16.21 5.84 -10.67
CA ALA A 73 15.15 4.86 -10.44
C ALA A 73 15.24 4.23 -9.04
N LEU A 74 16.46 3.85 -8.61
CA LEU A 74 16.68 3.31 -7.28
C LEU A 74 16.36 4.34 -6.19
N ASN A 75 16.79 5.59 -6.36
CA ASN A 75 16.44 6.69 -5.45
C ASN A 75 14.93 7.01 -5.43
N TYR A 76 14.21 6.70 -6.51
CA TYR A 76 12.74 6.81 -6.53
C TYR A 76 12.10 5.67 -5.76
N LEU A 77 12.59 4.44 -5.88
CA LEU A 77 12.10 3.29 -5.12
C LEU A 77 12.28 3.50 -3.61
N GLU A 78 13.40 4.07 -3.16
CA GLU A 78 13.60 4.43 -1.75
C GLU A 78 12.52 5.40 -1.23
N LYS A 79 11.98 6.26 -2.11
CA LYS A 79 10.99 7.30 -1.78
C LYS A 79 9.56 6.83 -1.83
N CYS A 80 9.30 5.75 -2.53
CA CYS A 80 7.95 5.33 -2.80
C CYS A 80 7.52 4.23 -1.85
N ILE A 81 6.24 4.29 -1.51
CA ILE A 81 5.55 3.17 -0.90
C ILE A 81 5.11 2.27 -2.06
N PRO A 82 5.51 0.98 -2.08
CA PRO A 82 5.05 0.07 -3.10
C PRO A 82 3.53 -0.05 -2.99
N ARG A 83 2.83 0.11 -4.12
CA ARG A 83 1.37 -0.09 -4.18
C ARG A 83 1.07 -1.33 -5.00
N ALA A 84 0.09 -2.11 -4.58
CA ALA A 84 -0.41 -3.23 -5.35
C ALA A 84 -0.78 -2.74 -6.76
N PHE A 85 -0.30 -3.47 -7.76
CA PHE A 85 -0.57 -3.13 -9.14
C PHE A 85 -2.03 -3.40 -9.47
N SER A 86 -2.78 -2.34 -9.80
CA SER A 86 -4.13 -2.48 -10.34
C SER A 86 -4.07 -2.53 -11.87
N LEU A 87 -4.67 -3.57 -12.46
CA LEU A 87 -4.78 -3.66 -13.92
C LEU A 87 -5.54 -2.45 -14.50
N PRO A 88 -5.22 -1.97 -15.71
CA PRO A 88 -5.98 -0.89 -16.35
C PRO A 88 -7.48 -1.20 -16.44
N ARG A 89 -8.34 -0.19 -16.31
CA ARG A 89 -9.81 -0.33 -16.36
C ARG A 89 -10.32 -1.12 -17.57
N ARG A 90 -9.67 -0.93 -18.72
CA ARG A 90 -10.01 -1.62 -19.96
C ARG A 90 -9.80 -3.15 -19.88
N VAL A 91 -8.82 -3.59 -19.07
CA VAL A 91 -8.56 -5.00 -18.80
C VAL A 91 -9.49 -5.52 -17.71
N GLN A 92 -9.73 -4.73 -16.66
CA GLN A 92 -10.66 -5.10 -15.58
C GLN A 92 -12.08 -5.40 -16.09
N ALA A 93 -12.55 -4.67 -17.11
CA ALA A 93 -13.89 -4.84 -17.70
C ALA A 93 -13.91 -5.73 -18.96
N ARG A 94 -12.82 -6.44 -19.26
CA ARG A 94 -12.68 -7.21 -20.51
C ARG A 94 -13.56 -8.47 -20.56
N PHE A 95 -13.77 -9.09 -19.40
CA PHE A 95 -14.42 -10.40 -19.25
C PHE A 95 -15.87 -10.20 -18.78
N GLU A 96 -16.80 -10.83 -19.49
CA GLU A 96 -18.22 -10.82 -19.11
C GLU A 96 -18.43 -11.60 -17.81
N GLY A 97 -19.25 -11.06 -16.90
CA GLY A 97 -19.51 -11.68 -15.60
C GLY A 97 -18.37 -11.55 -14.59
N VAL A 98 -17.30 -10.78 -14.86
CA VAL A 98 -16.21 -10.52 -13.92
C VAL A 98 -16.05 -9.01 -13.71
N ARG A 99 -15.93 -8.57 -12.45
CA ARG A 99 -15.60 -7.16 -12.12
C ARG A 99 -14.47 -7.07 -11.12
N ALA A 100 -13.72 -5.97 -11.16
CA ALA A 100 -12.83 -5.59 -10.07
C ALA A 100 -13.64 -4.87 -8.97
N GLY A 101 -13.54 -5.36 -7.74
CA GLY A 101 -14.08 -4.76 -6.52
C GLY A 101 -13.34 -3.48 -6.12
N ALA A 102 -13.84 -2.82 -5.07
CA ALA A 102 -13.24 -1.58 -4.55
C ALA A 102 -11.81 -1.79 -4.03
N ASP A 103 -11.55 -2.99 -3.51
CA ASP A 103 -10.29 -3.37 -2.87
C ASP A 103 -9.32 -4.06 -3.86
N GLY A 104 -9.71 -4.16 -5.14
CA GLY A 104 -8.88 -4.74 -6.21
C GLY A 104 -9.10 -6.23 -6.47
N ASP A 105 -9.90 -6.91 -5.64
CA ASP A 105 -10.31 -8.30 -5.85
C ASP A 105 -11.20 -8.46 -7.09
N TYR A 106 -11.20 -9.66 -7.69
CA TYR A 106 -12.07 -9.98 -8.82
C TYR A 106 -13.24 -10.85 -8.37
N GLU A 107 -14.45 -10.41 -8.68
CA GLU A 107 -15.69 -11.09 -8.30
C GLU A 107 -16.44 -11.58 -9.53
N ASP A 108 -17.03 -12.77 -9.40
CA ASP A 108 -18.01 -13.30 -10.33
C ASP A 108 -19.36 -12.61 -10.11
N VAL A 109 -19.80 -11.85 -11.10
CA VAL A 109 -21.13 -11.25 -11.13
C VAL A 109 -22.07 -12.26 -11.79
N ALA A 110 -22.80 -13.01 -10.98
CA ALA A 110 -23.83 -13.91 -11.47
C ALA A 110 -24.79 -13.13 -12.39
N THR A 111 -24.87 -13.54 -13.66
CA THR A 111 -25.92 -13.08 -14.57
C THR A 111 -27.25 -13.59 -14.04
N THR A 112 -27.95 -12.77 -13.25
CA THR A 112 -29.34 -13.04 -12.92
C THR A 112 -30.14 -12.91 -14.21
N ASN A 113 -30.25 -14.01 -14.96
CA ASN A 113 -31.35 -14.18 -15.89
C ASN A 113 -32.61 -14.14 -15.05
N LYS A 114 -33.20 -12.94 -14.92
CA LYS A 114 -34.59 -12.81 -14.54
C LYS A 114 -35.38 -13.57 -15.61
N ALA A 115 -35.70 -14.82 -15.31
CA ALA A 115 -36.69 -15.57 -16.05
C ALA A 115 -37.97 -14.72 -16.04
N ALA A 116 -38.31 -14.19 -17.21
CA ALA A 116 -39.55 -13.49 -17.44
C ALA A 116 -40.70 -14.40 -17.03
N LYS A 117 -41.57 -13.87 -16.16
CA LYS A 117 -42.83 -14.50 -15.78
C LYS A 117 -43.87 -14.25 -16.86
#